data_AF-A0A954QEE3-F1
#
_entry.id   AF-A0A954QEE3-F1
#
_cell.length_a   1.000
_cell.length_b   1.000
_cell.length_c   1.000
_cell.angle_alpha   90.00
_cell.angle_beta   90.00
_cell.angle_gamma   90.00
#
_symmetry.space_group_name_H-M   'P 1'
#
loop_
_entity.id
_entity.type
_entity.pdbx_description
1 polymer ?
#
loop_
_entity_poly.entity_id
_entity_poly.type
_entity_poly.pdbx_seq_one_letter_code
_entity_poly.pdbx_strand_id
1 'polypeptide(L)'
;MAPASSPRPAHASRRRFAAFTLVELLVVIAIIGMLVALLLPAVGAAREAGRRTQCVNQLKQMGLAFQNYHQSLGTFPHGGRDWTDPPTYVQGRPATGDKQLAGWGFQLLPYLEAQNVWEAGAEVAVG
;
A
#
# COMPACT_ATOMS: atom_id res chain seq x y z
N MET A 1 -25.52 70.84 50.92
CA MET A 1 -25.87 69.53 51.50
C MET A 1 -26.29 68.58 50.37
N ALA A 2 -25.32 67.92 49.71
CA ALA A 2 -25.45 66.67 48.93
C ALA A 2 -24.03 66.30 48.42
N PRO A 3 -23.50 65.09 48.69
CA PRO A 3 -22.11 64.74 48.41
C PRO A 3 -21.88 64.02 47.06
N ALA A 4 -20.62 64.07 46.67
CA ALA A 4 -19.87 63.42 45.59
C ALA A 4 -20.40 62.11 44.96
N SER A 5 -20.22 61.98 43.64
CA SER A 5 -20.11 60.70 42.95
C SER A 5 -18.77 60.60 42.21
N SER A 6 -17.79 59.95 42.84
CA SER A 6 -16.53 59.55 42.20
C SER A 6 -16.74 58.31 41.32
N PRO A 7 -16.11 58.22 40.13
CA PRO A 7 -16.17 57.00 39.32
C PRO A 7 -15.36 55.87 39.97
N ARG A 8 -15.95 54.67 40.05
CA ARG A 8 -15.29 53.45 40.52
C ARG A 8 -14.33 52.93 39.44
N PRO A 9 -13.07 52.58 39.76
CA PRO A 9 -12.19 51.93 38.80
C PRO A 9 -12.67 50.49 38.54
N ALA A 10 -12.90 50.15 37.27
CA ALA A 10 -13.14 48.79 36.84
C ALA A 10 -11.89 47.94 37.11
N HIS A 11 -12.03 46.85 37.87
CA HIS A 11 -10.97 45.88 38.06
C HIS A 11 -10.68 45.18 36.72
N ALA A 12 -9.62 45.61 36.03
CA ALA A 12 -9.07 44.91 34.89
C ALA A 12 -8.61 43.52 35.34
N SER A 13 -9.32 42.47 34.92
CA SER A 13 -8.92 41.09 35.13
C SER A 13 -7.59 40.84 34.40
N ARG A 14 -6.46 40.86 35.12
CA ARG A 14 -5.18 40.41 34.57
C ARG A 14 -5.36 38.97 34.09
N ARG A 15 -5.38 38.76 32.78
CA ARG A 15 -5.13 37.44 32.20
C ARG A 15 -3.73 37.05 32.64
N ARG A 16 -3.63 36.09 33.54
CA ARG A 16 -2.35 35.50 33.95
C ARG A 16 -1.82 34.76 32.74
N PHE A 17 -0.92 35.39 31.99
CA PHE A 17 -0.05 34.64 31.11
C PHE A 17 0.88 33.85 32.03
N ALA A 18 0.67 32.53 32.10
CA ALA A 18 1.61 31.62 32.73
C ALA A 18 2.89 31.69 31.89
N ALA A 19 3.90 32.41 32.39
CA ALA A 19 5.22 32.43 31.77
C ALA A 19 5.87 31.07 32.05
N PHE A 20 5.99 30.25 31.01
CA PHE A 20 6.70 28.97 31.06
C PHE A 20 8.18 29.24 31.35
N THR A 21 8.76 28.53 32.32
CA THR A 21 10.19 28.69 32.60
C THR A 21 11.00 28.00 31.50
N LEU A 22 12.16 28.56 31.15
CA LEU A 22 13.09 27.96 30.18
C LEU A 22 13.40 26.48 30.49
N VAL A 23 13.47 26.16 31.78
CA VAL A 23 13.72 24.81 32.31
C VAL A 23 12.58 23.85 31.97
N GLU A 24 11.34 24.31 32.07
CA GLU A 24 10.14 23.52 31.84
C GLU A 24 10.02 23.14 30.35
N LEU A 25 10.38 24.06 29.44
CA LEU A 25 10.46 23.75 28.00
C LEU A 25 11.64 22.81 27.68
N LEU A 26 12.78 23.01 28.34
CA LEU A 26 13.99 22.22 28.13
C LEU A 26 13.80 20.75 28.52
N VAL A 27 13.07 20.48 29.62
CA VAL A 27 12.80 19.10 30.03
C VAL A 27 11.93 18.36 29.02
N VAL A 28 10.95 19.05 28.41
CA VAL A 28 10.03 18.46 27.44
C VAL A 28 10.76 18.05 26.17
N ILE A 29 11.60 18.93 25.63
CA ILE A 29 12.39 18.60 24.43
C ILE A 29 13.40 17.48 24.72
N ALA A 30 13.95 17.40 25.93
CA ALA A 30 14.85 16.32 26.33
C ALA A 30 14.14 14.97 26.37
N ILE A 31 12.93 14.91 26.93
CA ILE A 31 12.12 13.68 26.97
C ILE A 31 11.73 13.25 25.54
N ILE A 32 11.26 14.18 24.70
CA ILE A 32 10.91 13.87 23.30
C ILE A 32 12.13 13.36 22.53
N GLY A 33 13.29 14.02 22.69
CA GLY A 33 14.55 13.61 22.06
C GLY A 33 14.97 12.19 22.45
N MET A 34 14.84 11.83 23.73
CA MET A 34 15.14 10.48 24.22
C MET A 34 14.20 9.43 23.61
N LEU A 35 12.90 9.72 23.55
CA LEU A 35 11.92 8.82 22.94
C LEU A 35 12.19 8.60 21.45
N VAL A 36 12.45 9.69 20.70
CA VAL A 36 12.72 9.62 19.26
C VAL A 36 14.04 8.89 18.97
N ALA A 37 15.08 9.11 19.79
CA ALA A 37 16.37 8.43 19.64
C ALA A 37 16.25 6.90 19.74
N LEU A 38 15.35 6.41 20.59
CA LEU A 38 15.07 4.98 20.73
C LEU A 38 14.22 4.44 19.56
N LEU A 39 13.36 5.28 18.96
CA LEU A 39 12.46 4.88 17.88
C LEU A 39 13.12 4.87 16.50
N LEU A 40 14.05 5.78 16.22
CA LEU A 40 14.68 5.93 14.90
C LEU A 40 15.30 4.63 14.34
N PRO A 41 16.12 3.88 15.08
CA PRO A 41 16.68 2.61 14.58
C PRO A 41 15.61 1.52 14.41
N ALA A 42 14.55 1.53 15.22
CA ALA A 42 13.47 0.55 15.16
C ALA A 42 12.56 0.72 13.93
N VAL A 43 12.35 1.95 13.47
CA VAL A 43 11.49 2.25 12.29
C VAL A 43 12.07 1.64 11.00
N GLY A 44 13.40 1.58 10.87
CA GLY A 44 14.05 0.94 9.73
C GLY A 44 13.76 -0.57 9.65
N ALA A 45 13.95 -1.27 10.77
CA ALA A 45 13.65 -2.70 10.88
C ALA A 45 12.16 -2.99 10.61
N ALA A 46 11.26 -2.15 11.10
CA ALA A 46 9.82 -2.27 10.85
C ALA A 46 9.47 -2.10 9.36
N ARG A 47 10.10 -1.14 8.66
CA ARG A 47 9.91 -0.95 7.22
C ARG A 47 10.38 -2.15 6.41
N GLU A 48 11.56 -2.68 6.73
CA GLU A 48 12.10 -3.84 6.01
C GLU A 48 11.27 -5.10 6.28
N ALA A 49 10.82 -5.31 7.51
CA ALA A 49 9.85 -6.35 7.83
C ALA A 49 8.53 -6.16 7.06
N GLY A 50 8.06 -4.93 6.89
CA GLY A 50 6.90 -4.59 6.07
C GLY A 50 7.09 -4.94 4.59
N ARG A 51 8.22 -4.54 3.99
CA ARG A 51 8.58 -4.89 2.60
C ARG A 51 8.66 -6.40 2.40
N ARG A 52 9.30 -7.10 3.33
CA ARG A 52 9.39 -8.57 3.30
C ARG A 52 8.00 -9.20 3.39
N THR A 53 7.15 -8.72 4.29
CA THR A 53 5.78 -9.24 4.45
C THR A 53 4.95 -9.03 3.18
N GLN A 54 5.05 -7.86 2.56
CA GLN A 54 4.39 -7.56 1.30
C GLN A 54 4.87 -8.49 0.17
N CYS A 55 6.18 -8.67 0.01
CA CYS A 55 6.76 -9.57 -0.98
C CYS A 55 6.29 -11.02 -0.78
N VAL A 56 6.32 -11.53 0.46
CA VAL A 56 5.84 -12.87 0.79
C VAL A 56 4.35 -13.02 0.47
N ASN A 57 3.54 -12.00 0.71
CA ASN A 57 2.11 -12.03 0.40
C ASN A 57 1.85 -12.02 -1.11
N GLN A 58 2.63 -11.28 -1.90
CA GLN A 58 2.57 -11.32 -3.37
C GLN A 58 2.93 -12.71 -3.90
N LEU A 59 3.99 -13.33 -3.37
CA LEU A 59 4.36 -14.71 -3.73
C LEU A 59 3.26 -15.71 -3.37
N LYS A 60 2.61 -15.56 -2.21
CA LYS A 60 1.45 -16.39 -1.83
C LYS A 60 0.28 -16.23 -2.78
N GLN A 61 -0.05 -15.00 -3.19
CA GLN A 61 -1.11 -14.73 -4.16
C GLN A 61 -0.82 -15.38 -5.52
N MET A 62 0.42 -15.29 -5.99
CA MET A 62 0.83 -16.00 -7.21
C MET A 62 0.72 -17.52 -7.03
N GLY A 63 1.22 -18.07 -5.92
CA GLY A 63 1.09 -19.52 -5.65
C GLY A 63 -0.36 -20.00 -5.65
N LEU A 64 -1.29 -19.23 -5.07
CA LEU A 64 -2.72 -19.53 -5.13
C LEU A 64 -3.26 -19.49 -6.56
N ALA A 65 -2.83 -18.52 -7.39
CA ALA A 65 -3.21 -18.45 -8.79
C ALA A 65 -2.75 -19.70 -9.58
N PHE A 66 -1.53 -20.17 -9.35
CA PHE A 66 -1.02 -21.42 -9.95
C PHE A 66 -1.86 -22.65 -9.53
N GLN A 67 -2.21 -22.76 -8.26
CA GLN A 67 -3.02 -23.87 -7.76
C GLN A 67 -4.45 -23.82 -8.32
N ASN A 68 -5.05 -22.62 -8.40
CA ASN A 68 -6.37 -22.43 -9.00
C ASN A 68 -6.36 -22.76 -10.50
N TYR A 69 -5.30 -22.40 -11.22
CA TYR A 69 -5.10 -22.77 -12.62
C TYR A 69 -5.02 -24.29 -12.78
N HIS A 70 -4.22 -24.95 -11.95
CA HIS A 70 -4.10 -26.42 -12.00
C HIS A 70 -5.42 -27.10 -11.64
N GLN A 71 -6.19 -26.56 -10.69
CA GLN A 71 -7.49 -27.10 -10.30
C GLN A 71 -8.53 -27.00 -11.43
N SER A 72 -8.48 -25.96 -12.27
CA SER A 72 -9.45 -25.74 -13.34
C SER A 72 -9.07 -26.43 -14.65
N LEU A 73 -7.79 -26.48 -15.00
CA LEU A 73 -7.29 -26.96 -16.30
C LEU A 73 -6.59 -28.32 -16.21
N GLY A 74 -6.27 -28.80 -15.01
CA GLY A 74 -5.63 -30.10 -14.79
C GLY A 74 -4.14 -30.15 -15.13
N THR A 75 -3.55 -29.01 -15.53
CA THR A 75 -2.12 -28.86 -15.85
C THR A 75 -1.59 -27.58 -15.21
N PHE A 76 -0.28 -27.52 -14.96
CA PHE A 76 0.36 -26.25 -14.55
C PHE A 76 0.62 -25.37 -15.77
N PRO A 77 0.60 -24.03 -15.63
CA PRO A 77 0.89 -23.14 -16.73
C PRO A 77 2.35 -23.31 -17.17
N HIS A 78 2.58 -23.35 -18.48
CA HIS A 78 3.90 -23.57 -19.06
C HIS A 78 4.62 -22.23 -19.35
N GLY A 79 5.94 -22.29 -19.56
CA GLY A 79 6.78 -21.11 -19.84
C GLY A 79 6.56 -20.44 -21.20
N GLY A 80 5.57 -20.92 -21.97
CA GLY A 80 5.41 -20.61 -23.39
C GLY A 80 6.26 -21.53 -24.27
N ARG A 81 6.04 -21.49 -25.59
CA ARG A 81 6.84 -22.28 -26.54
C ARG A 81 8.07 -21.52 -27.00
N ASP A 82 7.88 -20.27 -27.41
CA ASP A 82 8.95 -19.34 -27.82
C ASP A 82 8.62 -17.93 -27.31
N TRP A 83 9.62 -17.06 -27.18
CA TRP A 83 9.45 -15.67 -26.74
C TRP A 83 8.76 -14.80 -27.81
N THR A 84 8.73 -15.27 -29.05
CA THR A 84 8.09 -14.61 -30.20
C THR A 84 6.68 -15.12 -30.47
N ASP A 85 6.27 -16.24 -29.86
CA ASP A 85 4.96 -16.82 -30.09
C ASP A 85 3.88 -15.92 -29.46
N PRO A 86 2.95 -15.37 -30.26
CA PRO A 86 1.87 -14.56 -29.71
C PRO A 86 0.90 -15.44 -28.90
N PRO A 87 0.10 -14.83 -28.00
CA PRO A 87 -1.00 -15.55 -27.36
C PRO A 87 -1.92 -16.15 -28.42
N THR A 88 -2.29 -17.41 -28.25
CA THR A 88 -3.17 -18.12 -29.16
C THR A 88 -4.61 -17.76 -28.86
N TYR A 89 -5.36 -17.41 -29.90
CA TYR A 89 -6.79 -17.12 -29.82
C TYR A 89 -7.58 -18.15 -30.62
N VAL A 90 -8.66 -18.65 -30.03
CA VAL A 90 -9.62 -19.55 -30.67
C VAL A 90 -10.96 -18.84 -30.65
N GLN A 91 -11.52 -18.58 -31.84
CA GLN A 91 -12.81 -17.88 -31.98
C GLN A 91 -12.85 -16.52 -31.27
N GLY A 92 -11.77 -15.74 -31.34
CA GLY A 92 -11.69 -14.41 -30.72
C GLY A 92 -11.57 -14.41 -29.20
N ARG A 93 -11.30 -15.57 -28.58
CA ARG A 93 -10.99 -15.69 -27.14
C ARG A 93 -9.63 -16.33 -26.93
N PRO A 94 -8.87 -15.97 -25.88
CA PRO A 94 -7.59 -16.59 -25.64
C PRO A 94 -7.75 -18.08 -25.34
N ALA A 95 -6.90 -18.91 -25.94
CA ALA A 95 -6.81 -20.32 -25.62
C ALA A 95 -6.35 -20.53 -24.17
N THR A 96 -6.72 -21.67 -23.60
CA THR A 96 -6.36 -22.08 -22.23
C THR A 96 -5.67 -23.45 -22.23
N GLY A 97 -4.94 -23.76 -21.15
CA GLY A 97 -4.21 -25.01 -21.02
C GLY A 97 -3.16 -25.17 -22.11
N ASP A 98 -2.97 -26.42 -22.57
CA ASP A 98 -1.93 -26.81 -23.53
C ASP A 98 -2.08 -26.18 -24.93
N LYS A 99 -3.23 -25.55 -25.22
CA LYS A 99 -3.47 -24.84 -26.49
C LYS A 99 -2.96 -23.41 -26.46
N GLN A 100 -2.71 -22.85 -25.27
CA GLN A 100 -2.12 -21.53 -25.15
C GLN A 100 -0.61 -21.64 -25.40
N LEU A 101 -0.02 -20.66 -26.07
CA LEU A 101 1.41 -20.67 -26.39
C LEU A 101 2.17 -19.56 -25.66
N ALA A 102 1.45 -18.56 -25.18
CA ALA A 102 2.00 -17.54 -24.31
C ALA A 102 2.50 -18.13 -22.99
N GLY A 103 3.47 -17.46 -22.38
CA GLY A 103 4.02 -17.87 -21.10
C GLY A 103 3.01 -17.86 -19.95
N TRP A 104 3.41 -18.47 -18.84
CA TRP A 104 2.62 -18.61 -17.63
C TRP A 104 2.03 -17.28 -17.15
N GLY A 105 2.73 -16.16 -17.37
CA GLY A 105 2.27 -14.82 -16.98
C GLY A 105 0.97 -14.42 -17.66
N PHE A 106 0.81 -14.71 -18.96
CA PHE A 106 -0.43 -14.47 -19.69
C PHE A 106 -1.53 -15.46 -19.27
N GLN A 107 -1.15 -16.72 -19.08
CA GLN A 107 -2.08 -17.80 -18.69
C GLN A 107 -2.71 -17.60 -17.31
N LEU A 108 -1.98 -16.96 -16.38
CA LEU A 108 -2.46 -16.69 -15.02
C LEU A 108 -3.30 -15.42 -14.88
N LEU A 109 -3.37 -14.55 -15.89
CA LEU A 109 -4.11 -13.29 -15.81
C LEU A 109 -5.55 -13.45 -15.27
N PRO A 110 -6.35 -14.44 -15.71
CA PRO A 110 -7.70 -14.66 -15.15
C PRO A 110 -7.69 -14.97 -13.64
N TYR A 111 -6.65 -15.63 -13.15
CA TYR A 111 -6.49 -16.04 -11.75
C TYR A 111 -5.82 -14.97 -10.88
N LEU A 112 -5.32 -13.89 -11.51
CA LEU A 112 -4.74 -12.71 -10.87
C LEU A 112 -5.68 -11.49 -10.95
N GLU A 113 -6.98 -11.73 -11.17
CA GLU A 113 -8.01 -10.68 -11.30
C GLU A 113 -7.77 -9.72 -12.49
N ALA A 114 -6.95 -10.12 -13.47
CA ALA A 114 -6.59 -9.33 -14.64
C ALA A 114 -7.32 -9.80 -15.91
N GLN A 115 -8.62 -10.13 -15.77
CA GLN A 115 -9.46 -10.67 -16.84
C GLN A 115 -9.59 -9.71 -18.04
N ASN A 116 -9.70 -8.41 -17.76
CA ASN A 116 -9.77 -7.37 -18.79
C ASN A 116 -8.54 -7.36 -19.71
N VAL A 117 -7.33 -7.54 -19.16
CA VAL A 117 -6.09 -7.60 -19.93
C VAL A 117 -6.02 -8.90 -20.73
N TRP A 118 -6.47 -10.00 -20.14
CA TRP A 118 -6.53 -11.31 -20.79
C TRP A 118 -7.44 -11.28 -22.03
N GLU A 119 -8.59 -10.60 -21.95
CA GLU A 119 -9.54 -10.47 -23.06
C GLU A 119 -9.10 -9.43 -24.09
N ALA A 120 -8.53 -8.29 -23.67
CA ALA A 120 -8.13 -7.20 -24.57
C ALA A 120 -7.07 -7.61 -25.60
N GLY A 121 -6.21 -8.58 -25.28
CA GLY A 121 -5.23 -9.10 -26.24
C GLY A 121 -5.87 -9.70 -27.51
N ALA A 122 -7.13 -10.14 -27.43
CA ALA A 122 -7.86 -10.68 -28.57
C ALA A 122 -8.20 -9.60 -29.60
N GLU A 123 -8.39 -8.35 -29.16
CA GLU A 123 -8.70 -7.23 -30.05
C GLU A 123 -7.46 -6.77 -30.83
N VAL A 124 -6.27 -6.83 -30.21
CA VAL A 124 -5.00 -6.41 -30.83
C VAL A 124 -4.51 -7.41 -31.89
N ALA A 125 -4.81 -8.70 -31.74
CA ALA A 125 -4.37 -9.73 -32.68
C ALA A 125 -5.18 -9.78 -33.99
N VAL A 126 -6.30 -9.06 -34.08
CA VAL A 126 -7.21 -9.03 -35.25
C VAL A 126 -7.06 -7.73 -36.07
N GLY A 127 -6.19 -6.81 -35.65
CA GLY A 127 -5.90 -5.54 -36.33
C GLY A 127 -4.68 -5.58 -37.25
#